data_AF-A0A319EX47-F1
#
_entry.id   AF-A0A319EX47-F1
#
_cell.length_a   1.000
_cell.length_b   1.000
_cell.length_c   1.000
_cell.angle_alpha   90.00
_cell.angle_beta   90.00
_cell.angle_gamma   90.00
#
_symmetry.space_group_name_H-M   'P 1'
#
loop_
_entity.id
_entity.type
_entity.pdbx_description
1 polymer ?
#
loop_
_entity_poly.entity_id
_entity_poly.type
_entity_poly.pdbx_seq_one_letter_code
_entity_poly.pdbx_strand_id
1 'polypeptide(L)'
;MAISLLLSGLPSFADFEAFFPSFAPSPAWAPFWYSLYEGVGTCAIVWIQVYFFGLCTEITIGFAGFIAIHLATVLIEAWFAYYHDGWTDAAVAQCLGMALVLGLDMITVHLLYRRPRGRSDPTQGIPVQK
;
A
#
# COMPACT_ATOMS: atom_id res chain seq x y z
N MET A 1 1.82 25.50 16.31
CA MET A 1 0.41 25.37 16.75
C MET A 1 -0.52 25.22 15.53
N ALA A 2 -0.20 24.33 14.59
CA ALA A 2 -0.96 24.15 13.34
C ALA A 2 -1.24 22.67 12.99
N ILE A 3 -0.57 21.73 13.67
CA ILE A 3 -0.74 20.28 13.46
C ILE A 3 -2.02 19.77 14.14
N SER A 4 -2.45 20.41 15.24
CA SER A 4 -3.64 20.00 16.00
C SER A 4 -4.97 20.23 15.27
N LEU A 5 -5.01 21.14 14.28
CA LEU A 5 -6.21 21.42 13.48
C LEU A 5 -6.38 20.46 12.29
N LEU A 6 -5.32 19.74 11.91
CA LEU A 6 -5.36 18.74 10.84
C LEU A 6 -5.87 17.38 11.34
N LEU A 7 -5.74 17.09 12.63
CA LEU A 7 -6.21 15.84 13.24
C LEU A 7 -7.67 15.86 13.70
N SER A 8 -8.27 17.04 13.89
CA SER A 8 -9.67 17.19 14.33
C SER A 8 -10.71 16.86 13.25
N GLY A 9 -10.28 16.63 12.00
CA GLY A 9 -11.12 16.18 10.89
C GLY A 9 -10.88 14.73 10.48
N LEU A 10 -10.01 13.99 11.18
CA LEU A 10 -9.85 12.56 10.92
C LEU A 10 -11.11 11.86 11.46
N PRO A 11 -11.85 11.13 10.61
CA PRO A 11 -13.00 10.36 11.06
C PRO A 11 -12.56 9.47 12.23
N SER A 12 -13.37 9.46 13.28
CA SER A 12 -13.08 8.64 14.45
C SER A 12 -13.09 7.17 14.06
N PHE A 13 -12.43 6.31 14.84
CA PHE A 13 -12.48 4.86 14.61
C PHE A 13 -13.92 4.32 14.59
N ALA A 14 -14.86 5.00 15.26
CA ALA A 14 -16.29 4.69 15.23
C ALA A 14 -16.97 5.05 13.89
N ASP A 15 -16.55 6.14 13.23
CA ASP A 15 -17.00 6.46 11.85
C ASP A 15 -16.45 5.44 10.85
N PHE A 16 -15.27 4.90 11.12
CA PHE A 16 -14.64 3.84 10.33
C PHE A 16 -15.38 2.50 10.48
N GLU A 17 -15.85 2.16 11.69
CA GLU A 17 -16.71 0.97 11.91
C GLU A 17 -18.10 1.12 11.27
N ALA A 18 -18.68 2.31 11.21
CA ALA A 18 -19.94 2.56 10.49
C ALA A 18 -19.76 2.56 8.96
N PHE A 19 -18.54 2.86 8.48
CA PHE A 19 -18.16 2.81 7.07
C PHE A 19 -18.08 1.36 6.55
N PHE A 20 -17.51 0.42 7.31
CA PHE A 20 -17.34 -0.97 6.85
C PHE A 20 -18.65 -1.70 6.41
N PRO A 21 -19.79 -1.58 7.12
CA PRO A 21 -21.07 -2.14 6.67
C PRO A 21 -21.57 -1.58 5.34
N SER A 22 -21.21 -0.33 4.99
CA SER A 22 -21.60 0.29 3.72
C SER A 22 -20.86 -0.28 2.50
N PHE A 23 -19.76 -1.01 2.74
CA PHE A 23 -19.03 -1.77 1.72
C PHE A 23 -19.54 -3.19 1.53
N ALA A 24 -20.70 -3.55 2.11
CA ALA A 24 -21.30 -4.87 1.93
C ALA A 24 -21.15 -5.30 0.46
N PRO A 25 -20.55 -6.49 0.20
CA PRO A 25 -20.19 -6.91 -1.15
C PRO A 25 -21.46 -6.93 -2.00
N SER A 26 -21.62 -5.89 -2.80
CA SER A 26 -22.73 -5.66 -3.68
C SER A 26 -22.17 -5.26 -5.03
N PRO A 27 -22.90 -5.53 -6.14
CA PRO A 27 -22.39 -5.30 -7.49
C PRO A 27 -21.91 -3.86 -7.73
N ALA A 28 -22.49 -2.88 -7.03
CA ALA A 28 -22.10 -1.47 -7.12
C ALA A 28 -20.66 -1.21 -6.64
N TRP A 29 -20.18 -1.96 -5.64
CA TRP A 29 -18.82 -1.85 -5.11
C TRP A 29 -17.83 -2.83 -5.76
N ALA A 30 -18.25 -3.59 -6.77
CA ALA A 30 -17.36 -4.54 -7.43
C ALA A 30 -16.06 -3.91 -7.97
N PRO A 31 -16.05 -2.70 -8.57
CA PRO A 31 -14.81 -2.07 -9.04
C PRO A 31 -13.83 -1.75 -7.90
N PHE A 32 -14.36 -1.33 -6.75
CA PHE A 32 -13.56 -1.09 -5.53
C PHE A 32 -12.94 -2.38 -5.02
N TRP A 33 -13.76 -3.41 -4.82
CA TRP A 33 -13.29 -4.68 -4.27
C TRP A 33 -12.31 -5.39 -5.19
N TYR A 34 -12.52 -5.31 -6.51
CA TYR A 34 -11.63 -5.87 -7.51
C TYR A 34 -10.24 -5.22 -7.46
N SER A 35 -10.19 -3.87 -7.54
CA SER A 35 -8.92 -3.13 -7.48
C SER A 35 -8.19 -3.32 -6.16
N LEU A 36 -8.92 -3.33 -5.04
CA LEU A 36 -8.35 -3.60 -3.72
C LEU A 36 -7.79 -5.02 -3.63
N TYR A 37 -8.52 -6.04 -4.08
CA TYR A 37 -8.07 -7.43 -4.06
C TYR A 37 -6.81 -7.62 -4.90
N GLU A 38 -6.75 -7.03 -6.09
CA GLU A 38 -5.59 -7.09 -6.97
C GLU A 38 -4.35 -6.51 -6.29
N GLY A 39 -4.45 -5.30 -5.72
CA GLY A 39 -3.33 -4.64 -5.05
C GLY A 39 -2.95 -5.24 -3.69
N VAL A 40 -3.92 -5.76 -2.92
CA VAL A 40 -3.61 -6.51 -1.70
C VAL A 40 -2.89 -7.81 -2.04
N GLY A 41 -3.26 -8.47 -3.14
CA GLY A 41 -2.59 -9.66 -3.63
C GLY A 41 -1.10 -9.42 -3.94
N THR A 42 -0.77 -8.34 -4.64
CA THR A 42 0.62 -7.98 -4.95
C THR A 42 1.42 -7.68 -3.68
N CYS A 43 0.84 -6.94 -2.74
CA CYS A 43 1.45 -6.66 -1.43
C CYS A 43 1.70 -7.95 -0.62
N ALA A 44 0.73 -8.88 -0.58
CA ALA A 44 0.89 -10.17 0.08
C ALA A 44 2.03 -10.99 -0.53
N ILE A 45 2.16 -11.01 -1.86
CA ILE A 45 3.26 -11.69 -2.55
C ILE A 45 4.61 -11.11 -2.15
N VAL A 46 4.75 -9.78 -2.07
CA VAL A 46 5.99 -9.13 -1.63
C VAL A 46 6.34 -9.55 -0.20
N TRP A 47 5.38 -9.52 0.72
CA TRP A 47 5.62 -9.94 2.10
C TRP A 47 5.99 -11.42 2.22
N ILE A 48 5.38 -12.29 1.42
CA ILE A 48 5.75 -13.71 1.32
C ILE A 48 7.21 -13.84 0.86
N GLN A 49 7.61 -13.13 -0.20
CA GLN A 49 8.99 -13.17 -0.69
C GLN A 49 9.98 -12.65 0.37
N VAL A 50 9.66 -11.54 1.03
CA VAL A 50 10.48 -10.97 2.11
C VAL A 50 10.59 -11.92 3.32
N TYR A 51 9.56 -12.70 3.60
CA TYR A 51 9.55 -13.69 4.68
C TYR A 51 10.49 -14.86 4.37
N PHE A 52 10.41 -15.43 3.17
CA PHE A 52 11.20 -16.62 2.78
C PHE A 52 12.64 -16.31 2.36
N PHE A 53 12.86 -15.20 1.65
CA PHE A 53 14.15 -14.87 1.03
C PHE A 53 14.87 -13.70 1.70
N GLY A 54 14.24 -13.04 2.68
CA GLY A 54 14.73 -11.79 3.23
C GLY A 54 14.55 -10.62 2.26
N LEU A 55 14.99 -9.42 2.67
CA LEU A 55 14.93 -8.25 1.79
C LEU A 55 16.16 -8.23 0.88
N CYS A 56 15.97 -8.42 -0.42
CA CYS A 56 17.01 -8.30 -1.43
C CYS A 56 16.69 -7.21 -2.48
N THR A 57 17.68 -6.90 -3.31
CA THR A 57 17.57 -5.86 -4.35
C THR A 57 16.50 -6.21 -5.37
N GLU A 58 16.39 -7.48 -5.76
CA GLU A 58 15.42 -7.98 -6.74
C GLU A 58 13.99 -7.79 -6.25
N ILE A 59 13.71 -8.14 -4.99
CA ILE A 59 12.40 -7.92 -4.35
C ILE A 59 12.08 -6.43 -4.29
N THR A 60 13.08 -5.59 -3.99
CA THR A 60 12.90 -4.13 -3.93
C THR A 60 12.58 -3.54 -5.31
N ILE A 61 13.27 -4.00 -6.37
CA ILE A 61 12.99 -3.60 -7.75
C ILE A 61 11.60 -4.05 -8.18
N GLY A 62 11.24 -5.31 -7.89
CA GLY A 62 9.90 -5.84 -8.20
C GLY A 62 8.80 -5.04 -7.50
N PHE A 63 9.00 -4.72 -6.22
CA PHE A 63 8.06 -3.91 -5.46
C PHE A 63 7.93 -2.48 -6.01
N ALA A 64 9.04 -1.83 -6.36
CA ALA A 64 9.00 -0.52 -7.03
C ALA A 64 8.24 -0.59 -8.36
N GLY A 65 8.38 -1.70 -9.10
CA GLY A 65 7.59 -1.98 -10.31
C GLY A 65 6.10 -2.06 -10.03
N PHE A 66 5.67 -2.77 -8.98
CA PHE A 66 4.25 -2.83 -8.59
C PHE A 66 3.69 -1.46 -8.23
N ILE A 67 4.43 -0.66 -7.45
CA ILE A 67 4.02 0.72 -7.11
C ILE A 67 3.82 1.56 -8.38
N ALA A 68 4.75 1.45 -9.34
CA ALA A 68 4.65 2.17 -10.60
C ALA A 68 3.43 1.73 -11.41
N ILE A 69 3.12 0.43 -11.44
CA ILE A 69 1.91 -0.10 -12.08
C ILE A 69 0.66 0.46 -11.40
N HIS A 70 0.56 0.37 -10.06
CA HIS A 70 -0.59 0.88 -9.33
C HIS A 70 -0.81 2.37 -9.57
N LEU A 71 0.26 3.17 -9.57
CA LEU A 71 0.20 4.60 -9.85
C LEU A 71 -0.26 4.88 -11.29
N ALA A 72 0.28 4.14 -12.26
CA ALA A 72 -0.10 4.28 -13.67
C ALA A 72 -1.58 3.94 -13.86
N THR A 73 -2.06 2.85 -13.26
CA THR A 73 -3.47 2.44 -13.36
C THR A 73 -4.40 3.52 -12.81
N VAL A 74 -4.10 4.11 -11.65
CA VAL A 74 -4.91 5.22 -11.10
C VAL A 74 -4.93 6.42 -12.05
N LEU A 75 -3.77 6.78 -12.61
CA LEU A 75 -3.68 7.91 -13.54
C LEU A 75 -4.44 7.65 -14.84
N ILE A 76 -4.42 6.42 -15.35
CA ILE A 76 -5.17 6.02 -16.54
C ILE A 76 -6.67 6.14 -16.27
N GLU A 77 -7.16 5.58 -15.17
CA GLU A 77 -8.58 5.68 -14.79
C GLU A 77 -9.02 7.14 -14.62
N ALA A 78 -8.22 7.95 -13.92
CA ALA A 78 -8.50 9.38 -13.75
C ALA A 78 -8.48 10.15 -15.08
N TRP A 79 -7.58 9.79 -16.01
CA TRP A 79 -7.50 10.40 -17.33
C TRP A 79 -8.76 10.10 -18.16
N PHE A 80 -9.18 8.84 -18.21
CA PHE A 80 -10.41 8.46 -18.93
C PHE A 80 -11.66 9.09 -18.31
N ALA A 81 -11.74 9.13 -16.97
CA ALA A 81 -12.83 9.81 -16.28
C ALA A 81 -12.85 11.32 -16.59
N TYR A 82 -11.68 11.97 -16.71
CA TYR A 82 -11.63 13.41 -16.96
C TYR A 82 -11.89 13.78 -18.43
N TYR A 83 -11.35 13.04 -19.38
CA TYR A 83 -11.35 13.42 -20.80
C TYR A 83 -12.35 12.67 -21.68
N HIS A 84 -12.92 11.55 -21.23
CA HIS A 84 -13.74 10.69 -22.07
C HIS A 84 -15.09 10.33 -21.44
N ASP A 85 -15.06 9.58 -20.33
CA ASP A 85 -16.24 8.89 -19.79
C ASP A 85 -16.97 9.67 -18.69
N GLY A 86 -16.36 10.73 -18.17
CA GLY A 86 -16.83 11.42 -16.97
C GLY A 86 -16.50 10.66 -15.68
N TRP A 87 -16.61 11.35 -14.54
CA TRP A 87 -16.46 10.72 -13.22
C TRP A 87 -17.71 9.90 -12.88
N THR A 88 -17.73 8.65 -13.31
CA THR A 88 -18.76 7.68 -12.95
C THR A 88 -18.53 7.12 -11.55
N ASP A 89 -19.59 6.65 -10.88
CA ASP A 89 -19.48 6.00 -9.57
C ASP A 89 -18.51 4.80 -9.59
N ALA A 90 -18.47 4.06 -10.71
CA ALA A 90 -17.54 2.96 -10.91
C ALA A 90 -16.07 3.42 -10.97
N ALA A 91 -15.79 4.49 -11.71
CA ALA A 91 -14.43 5.07 -11.80
C ALA A 91 -13.97 5.62 -10.43
N VAL A 92 -14.88 6.26 -9.68
CA VAL A 92 -14.61 6.73 -8.32
C VAL A 92 -14.32 5.55 -7.38
N ALA A 93 -15.14 4.51 -7.42
CA ALA A 93 -14.97 3.31 -6.60
C ALA A 93 -13.63 2.60 -6.90
N GLN A 94 -13.26 2.48 -8.18
CA GLN A 94 -12.00 1.88 -8.58
C GLN A 94 -10.79 2.72 -8.15
N CYS A 95 -10.84 4.04 -8.35
CA CYS A 95 -9.80 4.95 -7.86
C CYS A 95 -9.64 4.88 -6.33
N LEU A 96 -10.76 4.77 -5.60
CA LEU A 96 -10.75 4.63 -4.15
C LEU A 96 -10.05 3.33 -3.70
N GLY A 97 -10.35 2.21 -4.35
CA GLY A 97 -9.70 0.93 -4.07
C GLY A 97 -8.19 1.00 -4.29
N MET A 98 -7.78 1.57 -5.43
CA MET A 98 -6.36 1.77 -5.74
C MET A 98 -5.65 2.76 -4.82
N ALA A 99 -6.34 3.80 -4.34
CA ALA A 99 -5.77 4.73 -3.36
C ALA A 99 -5.41 4.02 -2.04
N LEU A 100 -6.25 3.08 -1.59
CA LEU A 100 -5.95 2.25 -0.43
C LEU A 100 -4.76 1.32 -0.70
N VAL A 101 -4.66 0.74 -1.89
CA VAL A 101 -3.50 -0.07 -2.31
C VAL A 101 -2.20 0.75 -2.26
N LEU A 102 -2.19 1.97 -2.81
CA LEU A 102 -1.02 2.85 -2.73
C LEU A 102 -0.68 3.22 -1.27
N GLY A 103 -1.69 3.36 -0.41
CA GLY A 103 -1.49 3.51 1.04
C GLY A 103 -0.79 2.30 1.66
N LEU A 104 -1.21 1.08 1.30
CA LEU A 104 -0.59 -0.16 1.75
C LEU A 104 0.85 -0.31 1.23
N ASP A 105 1.11 0.11 -0.01
CA ASP A 105 2.46 0.15 -0.57
C ASP A 105 3.36 1.06 0.27
N MET A 106 2.90 2.27 0.60
CA MET A 106 3.66 3.21 1.45
C MET A 106 3.93 2.65 2.85
N ILE A 107 2.94 1.99 3.46
CA ILE A 107 3.11 1.30 4.74
C ILE A 107 4.17 0.21 4.60
N THR A 108 4.13 -0.58 3.53
CA THR A 108 5.10 -1.64 3.27
C THR A 108 6.51 -1.08 3.09
N VAL A 109 6.69 -0.01 2.30
CA VAL A 109 7.97 0.71 2.19
C VAL A 109 8.47 1.13 3.57
N HIS A 110 7.60 1.75 4.37
CA HIS A 110 7.96 2.24 5.70
C HIS A 110 8.42 1.11 6.64
N LEU A 111 7.70 -0.01 6.66
CA LEU A 111 8.03 -1.16 7.49
C LEU A 111 9.32 -1.85 7.02
N LEU A 112 9.52 -2.01 5.71
CA LEU A 112 10.75 -2.58 5.15
C LEU A 112 11.96 -1.69 5.41
N TYR A 113 11.80 -0.36 5.33
CA TYR A 113 12.86 0.60 5.63
C TYR A 113 13.25 0.61 7.11
N ARG A 114 12.26 0.49 8.01
CA ARG A 114 12.50 0.44 9.47
C ARG A 114 13.00 -0.92 9.97
N ARG A 115 12.90 -1.97 9.17
CA ARG A 115 13.36 -3.31 9.56
C ARG A 115 14.86 -3.24 9.88
N PRO A 116 15.31 -3.72 11.05
CA PRO A 116 16.73 -3.78 11.37
C PRO A 116 17.44 -4.58 10.28
N ARG A 117 18.21 -3.90 9.43
CA ARG A 117 19.16 -4.58 8.55
C ARG A 117 20.16 -5.24 9.48
N GLY A 118 20.11 -6.56 9.56
CA GLY A 118 21.00 -7.35 10.41
C GLY A 118 22.42 -6.82 10.25
N ARG A 119 23.00 -6.36 11.36
CA ARG A 119 24.38 -5.93 11.45
C ARG A 119 25.27 -7.13 11.11
N SER A 120 25.78 -7.17 9.90
CA SER A 120 26.95 -7.98 9.58
C SER A 120 28.16 -7.30 10.23
N ASP A 121 28.45 -7.64 11.49
CA ASP A 121 29.74 -7.36 12.12
C ASP A 121 30.61 -8.62 11.97
N PRO A 122 31.64 -8.63 11.11
CA PRO A 122 32.58 -9.76 11.04
C PRO A 122 33.54 -9.80 12.24
N THR A 123 33.43 -8.88 13.19
CA THR A 123 34.45 -8.67 14.23
C THR A 123 34.06 -9.33 15.56
N GLN A 124 33.89 -10.65 15.55
CA GLN A 124 33.78 -11.43 16.77
C GLN A 124 35.06 -12.28 16.98
N GLY A 125 35.97 -11.76 17.81
CA GLY A 125 36.76 -12.56 18.75
C GLY A 125 38.08 -13.18 18.27
N ILE A 126 39.17 -12.42 18.32
CA ILE A 126 40.46 -12.99 18.78
C ILE A 126 40.87 -12.21 20.04
N PRO A 127 40.68 -12.75 21.25
CA PRO A 127 41.33 -12.20 22.42
C PRO A 127 42.83 -12.54 22.36
N VAL A 128 43.67 -11.55 22.08
CA VAL A 128 45.11 -11.65 22.30
C VAL A 128 45.34 -11.61 23.82
N GLN A 129 45.64 -12.76 24.42
CA GLN A 129 46.18 -12.79 25.78
C GLN A 129 47.61 -12.23 25.75
N LYS A 130 47.86 -11.27 26.65
CA LYS A 130 49.20 -10.85 27.08
C LYS A 130 49.70 -11.75 28.20
#